data_AF-A0A0A8WVP5-F1
#
_entry.id   AF-A0A0A8WVP5-F1
#
_cell.length_a   1.000
_cell.length_b   1.000
_cell.length_c   1.000
_cell.angle_alpha   90.00
_cell.angle_beta   90.00
_cell.angle_gamma   90.00
#
_symmetry.space_group_name_H-M   'P 1'
#
loop_
_entity.id
_entity.type
_entity.pdbx_description
1 polymer ?
#
loop_
_entity_poly.entity_id
_entity_poly.type
_entity_poly.pdbx_seq_one_letter_code
_entity_poly.pdbx_strand_id
1 'polypeptide(L)'
;MRARFLLALIFVVVSGGMAAGDQGNGIPWESLSRGEKELLRRYADSWHTLPYDRQDRLRRSAERLSRMSPQERAEMRQYYRKLRDLPPERREQLKKRADEFRSLPAPEQERVRARYRWYKELPSAERKVLREKWRALPPDERRRIRSEMHNSQADDKMERLKR
;
A
#
# COMPACT_ATOMS: atom_id res chain seq x y z
N MET A 1 -7.68 -20.87 -1.71
CA MET A 1 -7.51 -19.59 -0.97
C MET A 1 -6.26 -18.88 -1.47
N ARG A 2 -6.38 -17.74 -2.17
CA ARG A 2 -5.21 -16.97 -2.66
C ARG A 2 -5.21 -15.64 -1.93
N ALA A 3 -4.48 -15.57 -0.82
CA ALA A 3 -4.33 -14.37 -0.03
C ALA A 3 -3.54 -13.32 -0.84
N ARG A 4 -4.26 -12.42 -1.50
CA ARG A 4 -3.67 -11.31 -2.26
C ARG A 4 -3.41 -10.15 -1.31
N PHE A 5 -2.29 -10.23 -0.59
CA PHE A 5 -1.74 -9.09 0.14
C PHE A 5 -1.15 -8.09 -0.87
N LEU A 6 -1.99 -7.22 -1.43
CA LEU A 6 -1.51 -6.00 -2.09
C LEU A 6 -1.06 -5.02 -1.00
N LEU A 7 0.10 -5.31 -0.41
CA LEU A 7 0.79 -4.41 0.48
C LEU A 7 1.47 -3.34 -0.38
N ALA A 8 0.94 -2.13 -0.27
CA ALA A 8 1.54 -0.91 -0.78
C ALA A 8 2.92 -0.71 -0.14
N LEU A 9 3.94 -1.32 -0.72
CA LEU A 9 5.33 -0.93 -0.53
C LEU A 9 5.56 0.31 -1.39
N ILE A 10 5.11 1.45 -0.88
CA ILE A 10 5.59 2.73 -1.36
C ILE A 10 6.97 2.91 -0.74
N PHE A 11 8.00 2.59 -1.52
CA PHE A 11 9.36 3.01 -1.23
C PHE A 11 9.40 4.52 -1.49
N VAL A 12 8.97 5.33 -0.50
CA VAL A 12 9.24 6.76 -0.53
C VAL A 12 10.74 6.89 -0.31
N VAL A 13 11.48 7.11 -1.39
CA VAL A 13 12.82 7.70 -1.30
C VAL A 13 12.61 9.14 -0.88
N VAL A 14 12.54 9.38 0.44
CA VAL A 14 12.76 10.73 0.97
C VAL A 14 14.28 10.88 1.05
N SER A 15 14.83 11.59 0.08
CA SER A 15 16.17 12.15 0.17
C SER A 15 16.14 13.31 1.18
N GLY A 16 17.11 13.31 2.10
CA GLY A 16 17.57 14.52 2.79
C GLY A 16 16.73 14.99 3.97
N GLY A 17 17.10 14.55 5.16
CA GLY A 17 16.81 15.25 6.42
C GLY A 17 17.85 14.81 7.43
N MET A 18 18.82 15.67 7.74
CA MET A 18 19.70 15.49 8.88
C MET A 18 18.81 15.49 10.13
N ALA A 19 18.66 14.34 10.77
CA ALA A 19 18.03 14.20 12.07
C ALA A 19 19.09 13.63 13.02
N ALA A 20 19.27 14.34 14.13
CA ALA A 20 20.24 14.10 15.17
C ALA A 20 20.21 12.64 15.66
N GLY A 21 21.39 12.14 16.04
CA GLY A 21 21.59 10.77 16.49
C GLY A 21 20.74 10.44 17.72
N ASP A 22 19.75 9.58 17.51
CA ASP A 22 19.09 8.82 18.56
C ASP A 22 19.95 7.59 18.86
N GLN A 23 20.85 7.73 19.84
CA GLN A 23 21.59 6.61 20.39
C GLN A 23 20.71 5.91 21.43
N GLY A 24 20.01 4.85 21.04
CA GLY A 24 19.36 3.98 22.02
C GLY A 24 18.20 3.09 21.58
N ASN A 25 18.21 2.47 20.38
CA ASN A 25 17.64 1.13 20.10
C ASN A 25 17.56 0.87 18.59
N GLY A 26 18.71 0.83 17.90
CA GLY A 26 18.75 0.28 16.54
C GLY A 26 18.39 -1.21 16.55
N ILE A 27 17.75 -1.71 15.49
CA ILE A 27 17.51 -3.15 15.32
C ILE A 27 18.87 -3.82 15.08
N PRO A 28 19.32 -4.76 15.94
CA PRO A 28 20.60 -5.43 15.73
C PRO A 28 20.63 -6.18 14.39
N TRP A 29 21.72 -6.07 13.64
CA TRP A 29 21.88 -6.84 12.39
C TRP A 29 21.74 -8.35 12.64
N GLU A 30 22.21 -8.82 13.79
CA GLU A 30 22.16 -10.23 14.17
C GLU A 30 20.75 -10.75 14.47
N SER A 31 19.79 -9.88 14.83
CA SER A 31 18.41 -10.30 15.05
C SER A 31 17.62 -10.49 13.74
N LEU A 32 18.21 -10.13 12.59
CA LEU A 32 17.58 -10.35 11.30
C LEU A 32 17.63 -11.84 10.91
N SER A 33 16.51 -12.35 10.42
CA SER A 33 16.44 -13.69 9.84
C SER A 33 17.37 -13.84 8.64
N ARG A 34 17.72 -15.09 8.29
CA ARG A 34 18.58 -15.40 7.13
C ARG A 34 18.05 -14.75 5.84
N GLY A 35 16.74 -14.81 5.60
CA GLY A 35 16.11 -14.21 4.42
C GLY A 35 16.18 -12.68 4.42
N GLU A 36 16.09 -12.04 5.59
CA GLU A 36 16.26 -10.59 5.71
C GLU A 36 17.71 -10.17 5.46
N LYS A 37 18.69 -10.88 6.07
CA LYS A 37 20.12 -10.63 5.85
C LYS A 37 20.52 -10.76 4.38
N GLU A 38 20.00 -11.75 3.66
CA GLU A 38 20.26 -11.95 2.23
C GLU A 38 19.75 -10.77 1.38
N LEU A 39 18.51 -10.33 1.64
CA LEU A 39 17.90 -9.22 0.92
C LEU A 39 18.52 -7.85 1.28
N LEU A 40 19.05 -7.72 2.49
CA LEU A 40 19.64 -6.49 3.01
C LEU A 40 21.17 -6.47 2.96
N ARG A 41 21.81 -7.47 2.32
CA ARG A 41 23.28 -7.62 2.28
C ARG A 41 24.03 -6.33 1.92
N ARG A 42 23.48 -5.53 1.00
CA ARG A 42 24.04 -4.23 0.58
C ARG A 42 24.13 -3.17 1.69
N TYR A 43 23.42 -3.39 2.80
CA TYR A 43 23.37 -2.50 3.95
C TYR A 43 24.09 -3.10 5.16
N ALA A 44 24.70 -4.29 5.05
CA ALA A 44 25.29 -5.00 6.19
C ALA A 44 26.31 -4.13 6.94
N ASP A 45 27.28 -3.56 6.22
CA ASP A 45 28.36 -2.77 6.82
C ASP A 45 27.84 -1.44 7.40
N SER A 46 26.86 -0.82 6.75
CA SER A 46 26.29 0.47 7.15
C SER A 46 25.02 0.35 7.98
N TRP A 47 24.61 -0.84 8.42
CA TRP A 47 23.27 -1.03 9.00
C TRP A 47 23.08 -0.20 10.27
N HIS A 48 24.10 -0.23 11.14
CA HIS A 48 24.17 0.50 12.40
C HIS A 48 24.16 2.03 12.22
N THR A 49 24.57 2.55 11.05
CA THR A 49 24.55 4.00 10.78
C THR A 49 23.18 4.48 10.27
N LEU A 50 22.25 3.57 9.96
CA LEU A 50 20.91 3.93 9.52
C LEU A 50 20.04 4.31 10.73
N PRO A 51 19.24 5.39 10.66
CA PRO A 51 18.27 5.69 11.70
C PRO A 51 17.28 4.53 11.91
N TYR A 52 16.77 4.37 13.14
CA TYR A 52 15.86 3.27 13.50
C TYR A 52 14.69 3.12 12.52
N ASP A 53 14.01 4.22 12.19
CA ASP A 53 12.89 4.20 11.25
C ASP A 53 13.26 3.62 9.88
N ARG A 54 14.50 3.88 9.45
CA ARG A 54 15.01 3.35 8.17
C ARG A 54 15.34 1.87 8.30
N GLN A 55 15.93 1.44 9.41
CA GLN A 55 16.17 0.02 9.71
C GLN A 55 14.85 -0.76 9.74
N ASP A 56 13.85 -0.29 10.49
CA ASP A 56 12.56 -0.97 10.63
C ASP A 56 11.77 -1.02 9.31
N ARG A 57 11.82 0.05 8.49
CA ARG A 57 11.25 0.00 7.12
C ARG A 57 11.95 -1.02 6.22
N LEU A 58 13.28 -1.07 6.23
CA LEU A 58 14.06 -2.02 5.43
C LEU A 58 13.81 -3.46 5.88
N ARG A 59 13.82 -3.71 7.19
CA ARG A 59 13.49 -5.02 7.79
C ARG A 59 12.09 -5.48 7.38
N ARG A 60 11.04 -4.68 7.63
CA ARG A 60 9.65 -5.03 7.24
C ARG A 60 9.46 -5.23 5.73
N SER A 61 10.30 -4.61 4.91
CA SER A 61 10.30 -4.84 3.47
C SER A 61 10.94 -6.18 3.13
N ALA A 62 12.10 -6.48 3.72
CA ALA A 62 12.82 -7.72 3.55
C ALA A 62 12.02 -8.94 4.08
N GLU A 63 11.40 -8.83 5.26
CA GLU A 63 10.50 -9.84 5.84
C GLU A 63 9.35 -10.20 4.89
N ARG A 64 8.78 -9.21 4.21
CA ARG A 64 7.68 -9.41 3.27
C ARG A 64 8.17 -10.08 1.99
N LEU A 65 9.31 -9.63 1.46
CA LEU A 65 9.90 -10.19 0.24
C LEU A 65 10.39 -11.63 0.45
N SER A 66 10.93 -11.95 1.63
CA SER A 66 11.40 -13.31 1.95
C SER A 66 10.24 -14.31 1.96
N ARG A 67 9.04 -13.88 2.35
CA ARG A 67 7.80 -14.69 2.33
C ARG A 67 7.13 -14.80 0.95
N MET A 68 7.54 -14.02 -0.04
CA MET A 68 6.96 -14.05 -1.39
C MET A 68 7.55 -15.18 -2.24
N SER A 69 6.69 -15.86 -2.99
CA SER A 69 7.06 -16.79 -4.06
C SER A 69 7.78 -16.07 -5.23
N PRO A 70 8.55 -16.79 -6.06
CA PRO A 70 9.19 -16.22 -7.24
C PRO A 70 8.21 -15.50 -8.19
N GLN A 71 7.00 -16.03 -8.32
CA GLN A 71 5.94 -15.44 -9.16
C GLN A 71 5.41 -14.13 -8.56
N GLU A 72 5.13 -14.08 -7.27
CA GLU A 72 4.72 -12.84 -6.59
C GLU A 72 5.80 -11.76 -6.68
N ARG A 73 7.08 -12.15 -6.56
CA ARG A 73 8.21 -11.22 -6.77
C ARG A 73 8.25 -10.71 -8.21
N ALA A 74 7.95 -11.54 -9.21
CA ALA A 74 7.90 -11.12 -10.62
C ALA A 74 6.75 -10.13 -10.88
N GLU A 75 5.56 -10.41 -10.36
CA GLU A 75 4.40 -9.52 -10.44
C GLU A 75 4.69 -8.17 -9.75
N MET A 76 5.32 -8.21 -8.58
CA MET A 76 5.73 -7.01 -7.86
C MET A 76 6.74 -6.18 -8.68
N ARG A 77 7.75 -6.81 -9.30
CA ARG A 77 8.70 -6.10 -10.19
C ARG A 77 8.00 -5.43 -11.37
N GLN A 78 7.04 -6.11 -11.98
CA GLN A 78 6.22 -5.54 -13.06
C GLN A 78 5.41 -4.33 -12.59
N TYR A 79 4.80 -4.42 -11.41
CA TYR A 79 4.08 -3.31 -10.81
C TYR A 79 4.98 -2.10 -10.54
N TYR A 80 6.18 -2.32 -9.99
CA TYR A 80 7.13 -1.23 -9.75
C TYR A 80 7.62 -0.55 -11.03
N ARG A 81 7.86 -1.30 -12.11
CA ARG A 81 8.21 -0.71 -13.40
C ARG A 81 7.11 0.25 -13.85
N LYS A 82 5.85 -0.20 -13.83
CA LYS A 82 4.70 0.64 -14.16
C LYS A 82 4.61 1.89 -13.29
N LEU A 83 4.86 1.78 -11.98
CA LEU A 83 4.86 2.94 -11.08
C LEU A 83 5.99 3.92 -11.38
N ARG A 84 7.19 3.43 -11.70
CA ARG A 84 8.34 4.26 -12.03
C ARG A 84 8.10 5.07 -13.30
N ASP A 85 7.42 4.45 -14.26
CA ASP A 85 7.13 5.03 -15.56
C ASP A 85 5.91 5.99 -15.54
N LEU A 86 5.25 6.17 -14.37
CA LEU A 86 4.21 7.18 -14.19
C LEU A 86 4.80 8.60 -14.18
N PRO A 87 4.08 9.60 -14.74
CA PRO A 87 4.44 11.00 -14.60
C PRO A 87 4.60 11.42 -13.13
N PRO A 88 5.53 12.35 -12.81
CA PRO A 88 5.76 12.81 -11.44
C PRO A 88 4.48 13.22 -10.70
N GLU A 89 3.57 13.92 -11.37
CA GLU A 89 2.31 14.42 -10.80
C GLU A 89 1.39 13.25 -10.42
N ARG A 90 1.38 12.18 -11.21
CA ARG A 90 0.63 10.96 -10.91
C ARG A 90 1.22 10.21 -9.73
N ARG A 91 2.55 10.16 -9.63
CA ARG A 91 3.22 9.56 -8.47
C ARG A 91 2.92 10.32 -7.19
N GLU A 92 2.93 11.65 -7.23
CA GLU A 92 2.60 12.48 -6.06
C GLU A 92 1.13 12.30 -5.63
N GLN A 93 0.21 12.23 -6.58
CA GLN A 93 -1.20 11.91 -6.29
C GLN A 93 -1.37 10.54 -5.62
N LEU A 94 -0.59 9.54 -6.05
CA LEU A 94 -0.63 8.21 -5.43
C LEU A 94 -0.05 8.23 -4.01
N LYS A 95 1.05 8.95 -3.80
CA LYS A 95 1.67 9.13 -2.48
C LYS A 95 0.69 9.78 -1.51
N LYS A 96 0.10 10.92 -1.89
CA LYS A 96 -0.91 11.62 -1.08
C LYS A 96 -2.07 10.71 -0.67
N ARG A 97 -2.65 9.97 -1.62
CA ARG A 97 -3.75 9.02 -1.33
C ARG A 97 -3.35 7.89 -0.40
N ALA A 98 -2.11 7.43 -0.48
CA ALA A 98 -1.62 6.37 0.39
C ALA A 98 -1.38 6.90 1.81
N ASP A 99 -0.90 8.12 1.94
CA ASP A 99 -0.72 8.77 3.24
C ASP A 99 -2.09 9.07 3.88
N GLU A 100 -3.06 9.57 3.11
CA GLU A 100 -4.47 9.71 3.53
C GLU A 100 -5.05 8.37 4.03
N PHE A 101 -4.77 7.26 3.32
CA PHE A 101 -5.23 5.95 3.74
C PHE A 101 -4.55 5.48 5.04
N ARG A 102 -3.25 5.72 5.19
CA ARG A 102 -2.49 5.35 6.40
C ARG A 102 -2.90 6.15 7.62
N SER A 103 -3.37 7.39 7.44
CA SER A 103 -3.90 8.21 8.53
C SER A 103 -5.29 7.78 9.01
N LEU A 104 -5.99 6.90 8.28
CA LEU A 104 -7.29 6.39 8.72
C LEU A 104 -7.12 5.46 9.94
N PRO A 105 -8.07 5.46 10.90
CA PRO A 105 -8.14 4.44 11.95
C PRO A 105 -8.18 3.02 11.39
N ALA A 106 -7.66 2.03 12.13
CA ALA A 106 -7.58 0.65 11.66
C ALA A 106 -8.91 0.05 11.17
N PRO A 107 -10.07 0.27 11.84
CA PRO A 107 -11.37 -0.20 11.34
C PRO A 107 -11.74 0.41 9.98
N GLU A 108 -11.42 1.68 9.75
CA GLU A 108 -11.68 2.34 8.47
C GLU A 108 -10.76 1.85 7.36
N GLN A 109 -9.48 1.63 7.67
CA GLN A 109 -8.55 1.00 6.73
C GLN A 109 -9.09 -0.35 6.27
N GLU A 110 -9.62 -1.16 7.20
CA GLU A 110 -10.16 -2.47 6.85
C GLU A 110 -11.44 -2.37 6.00
N ARG A 111 -12.32 -1.41 6.27
CA ARG A 111 -13.49 -1.15 5.42
C ARG A 111 -13.09 -0.79 3.99
N VAL A 112 -12.09 0.06 3.82
CA VAL A 112 -11.57 0.41 2.48
C VAL A 112 -10.96 -0.80 1.78
N ARG A 113 -10.21 -1.66 2.51
CA ARG A 113 -9.64 -2.90 1.97
C ARG A 113 -10.74 -3.90 1.58
N ALA A 114 -11.74 -4.11 2.42
CA ALA A 114 -12.86 -5.00 2.17
C ALA A 114 -13.61 -4.60 0.89
N ARG A 115 -13.94 -3.31 0.76
CA ARG A 115 -14.58 -2.76 -0.44
C ARG A 115 -13.72 -2.97 -1.69
N TYR A 116 -12.42 -2.77 -1.59
CA TYR A 116 -11.52 -3.01 -2.72
C TYR A 116 -11.46 -4.49 -3.10
N ARG A 117 -11.45 -5.42 -2.13
CA ARG A 117 -11.52 -6.87 -2.38
C ARG A 117 -12.80 -7.25 -3.10
N TRP A 118 -13.96 -6.83 -2.58
CA TRP A 118 -15.26 -7.02 -3.23
C TRP A 118 -15.25 -6.50 -4.67
N TYR A 119 -14.81 -5.25 -4.88
CA TYR A 119 -14.77 -4.67 -6.23
C TYR A 119 -13.87 -5.46 -7.18
N LYS A 120 -12.76 -6.02 -6.69
CA LYS A 120 -11.81 -6.81 -7.48
C LYS A 120 -12.34 -8.20 -7.83
N GLU A 121 -13.25 -8.74 -7.04
CA GLU A 121 -13.90 -10.04 -7.24
C GLU A 121 -15.02 -9.98 -8.29
N LEU A 122 -15.58 -8.80 -8.54
CA LEU A 122 -16.59 -8.60 -9.58
C LEU A 122 -16.08 -8.97 -10.99
N PRO A 123 -16.93 -9.62 -11.83
CA PRO A 123 -16.65 -9.84 -13.24
C PRO A 123 -16.25 -8.56 -13.97
N SER A 124 -15.41 -8.67 -15.00
CA SER A 124 -14.90 -7.51 -15.76
C SER A 124 -16.02 -6.64 -16.34
N ALA A 125 -17.11 -7.26 -16.80
CA ALA A 125 -18.30 -6.59 -17.31
C ALA A 125 -19.00 -5.77 -16.21
N GLU A 126 -19.27 -6.36 -15.05
CA GLU A 126 -19.87 -5.65 -13.90
C GLU A 126 -18.99 -4.48 -13.44
N ARG A 127 -17.69 -4.68 -13.35
CA ARG A 127 -16.75 -3.60 -13.01
C ARG A 127 -16.77 -2.46 -14.02
N LYS A 128 -17.02 -2.75 -15.31
CA LYS A 128 -17.15 -1.74 -16.37
C LYS A 128 -18.43 -0.91 -16.15
N VAL A 129 -19.56 -1.57 -15.98
CA VAL A 129 -20.85 -0.92 -15.70
C VAL A 129 -20.77 -0.04 -14.46
N LEU A 130 -20.21 -0.54 -13.36
CA LEU A 130 -20.03 0.24 -12.12
C LEU A 130 -19.15 1.47 -12.33
N ARG A 131 -18.08 1.38 -13.13
CA ARG A 131 -17.24 2.55 -13.46
C ARG A 131 -17.98 3.57 -14.30
N GLU A 132 -18.78 3.12 -15.25
CA GLU A 132 -19.56 4.00 -16.14
C GLU A 132 -20.66 4.70 -15.35
N LYS A 133 -21.45 3.97 -14.56
CA LYS A 133 -22.43 4.54 -13.61
C LYS A 133 -21.76 5.59 -12.71
N TRP A 134 -20.63 5.24 -12.08
CA TRP A 134 -19.91 6.18 -11.19
C TRP A 134 -19.39 7.43 -11.91
N ARG A 135 -18.93 7.32 -13.16
CA ARG A 135 -18.46 8.46 -13.96
C ARG A 135 -19.61 9.36 -14.41
N ALA A 136 -20.78 8.79 -14.67
CA ALA A 136 -21.99 9.52 -15.06
C ALA A 136 -22.59 10.33 -13.89
N LEU A 137 -22.28 9.98 -12.64
CA LEU A 137 -22.81 10.71 -11.48
C LEU A 137 -22.29 12.16 -11.41
N PRO A 138 -23.17 13.14 -11.12
CA PRO A 138 -22.76 14.51 -10.81
C PRO A 138 -21.73 14.56 -9.68
N PRO A 139 -20.80 15.54 -9.68
CA PRO A 139 -19.78 15.66 -8.64
C PRO A 139 -20.35 15.69 -7.21
N ASP A 140 -21.52 16.31 -7.04
CA ASP A 140 -22.18 16.48 -5.74
C ASP A 140 -22.71 15.15 -5.21
N GLU A 141 -23.34 14.36 -6.09
CA GLU A 141 -23.82 13.02 -5.77
C GLU A 141 -22.66 12.07 -5.44
N ARG A 142 -21.52 12.19 -6.16
CA ARG A 142 -20.30 11.45 -5.81
C ARG A 142 -19.76 11.82 -4.43
N ARG A 143 -19.82 13.10 -4.04
CA ARG A 143 -19.38 13.54 -2.70
C ARG A 143 -20.32 13.00 -1.63
N ARG A 144 -21.63 13.06 -1.86
CA ARG A 144 -22.64 12.50 -0.97
C ARG A 144 -22.43 11.00 -0.76
N ILE A 145 -22.33 10.22 -1.83
CA ILE A 145 -22.09 8.77 -1.72
C ILE A 145 -20.77 8.50 -0.99
N ARG A 146 -19.70 9.26 -1.26
CA ARG A 146 -18.42 9.07 -0.53
C ARG A 146 -18.56 9.35 0.97
N SER A 147 -19.29 10.39 1.35
CA SER A 147 -19.55 10.76 2.74
C SER A 147 -20.42 9.70 3.43
N GLU A 148 -21.49 9.25 2.78
CA GLU A 148 -22.34 8.17 3.27
C GLU A 148 -21.57 6.86 3.41
N MET A 149 -20.69 6.54 2.45
CA MET A 149 -19.78 5.40 2.54
C MET A 149 -18.74 5.53 3.66
N HIS A 150 -18.42 6.74 4.12
CA HIS A 150 -17.58 6.92 5.30
C HIS A 150 -18.39 6.62 6.58
N ASN A 151 -19.67 7.02 6.61
CA ASN A 151 -20.54 6.94 7.79
C ASN A 151 -21.36 5.64 7.95
N SER A 152 -21.59 4.83 6.91
CA SER A 152 -22.44 3.61 6.98
C SER A 152 -21.67 2.30 6.77
N GLN A 153 -22.23 1.16 7.21
CA GLN A 153 -21.79 -0.16 6.75
C GLN A 153 -21.92 -0.20 5.21
N ALA A 154 -20.79 -0.29 4.51
CA ALA A 154 -20.69 -0.02 3.08
C ALA A 154 -21.22 -1.17 2.21
N ASP A 155 -21.49 -2.32 2.81
CA ASP A 155 -21.81 -3.56 2.10
C ASP A 155 -23.25 -3.54 1.55
N ASP A 156 -24.21 -3.04 2.33
CA ASP A 156 -25.63 -2.98 1.95
C ASP A 156 -25.94 -2.05 0.76
N LYS A 157 -25.17 -0.96 0.60
CA LYS A 157 -25.48 0.07 -0.40
C LYS A 157 -24.81 -0.19 -1.75
N MET A 158 -23.71 -0.93 -1.78
CA MET A 158 -23.06 -1.33 -3.03
C MET A 158 -23.83 -2.41 -3.78
N GLU A 159 -24.55 -3.28 -3.06
CA GLU A 159 -25.55 -4.19 -3.66
C GLU A 159 -26.68 -3.41 -4.37
N ARG A 160 -27.05 -2.21 -3.88
CA ARG A 160 -28.04 -1.36 -4.56
C ARG A 160 -27.55 -0.77 -5.88
N LEU A 161 -26.24 -0.59 -6.07
CA LEU A 161 -25.68 -0.11 -7.36
C LEU A 161 -25.60 -1.22 -8.42
N LYS A 162 -25.66 -2.50 -7.98
CA LYS A 162 -25.79 -3.66 -8.87
C LYS A 162 -27.22 -3.81 -9.41
N ARG A 163 -28.23 -3.50 -8.58
CA ARG A 163 -29.63 -3.37 -9.01
C ARG A 163 -29.79 -2.19 -10.00
#